data_AF-A0A7Z9S148-F1
#
_entry.id   AF-A0A7Z9S148-F1
#
_cell.length_a   1.000
_cell.length_b   1.000
_cell.length_c   1.000
_cell.angle_alpha   90.00
_cell.angle_beta   90.00
_cell.angle_gamma   90.00
#
_symmetry.space_group_name_H-M   'P 1'
#
loop_
_entity.id
_entity.type
_entity.pdbx_description
1 polymer ?
#
loop_
_entity_poly.entity_id
_entity_poly.type
_entity_poly.pdbx_seq_one_letter_code
_entity_poly.pdbx_strand_id
1 'polypeptide(L)'
;IVAFSADMIGASQGMTGAIALLERSPDPGALRVVAPDSHTPWGAGRVRKSDLHSSGISTIARLAMHDVAAASNGWVIGEHPWEGGSDHDVFLGREIPAILMWHFTDFAYHTSLDRITHVDPRVVRRMSVALLTAALAVADPEPGDFERYRQTVALERELRTSAAKGDEELVTMWDDWCNEAVSWFEDLCQIDPGDTGR
;
A
#
# COMPACT_ATOMS: atom_id res chain seq x y z
N ILE A 1 -4.71 4.50 -15.19
CA ILE A 1 -4.65 5.68 -14.28
C ILE A 1 -4.75 5.16 -12.86
N VAL A 2 -3.93 5.68 -11.94
CA VAL A 2 -3.97 5.38 -10.51
C VAL A 2 -3.93 6.70 -9.73
N ALA A 3 -4.23 6.66 -8.44
CA ALA A 3 -4.12 7.81 -7.55
C ALA A 3 -3.28 7.50 -6.31
N PHE A 4 -2.55 8.51 -5.85
CA PHE A 4 -1.82 8.46 -4.60
C PHE A 4 -2.34 9.60 -3.71
N SER A 5 -2.87 9.25 -2.54
CA SER A 5 -3.11 10.21 -1.47
C SER A 5 -1.94 10.17 -0.51
N ALA A 6 -1.56 11.33 0.03
CA ALA A 6 -0.51 11.41 1.02
C ALA A 6 -0.91 12.41 2.11
N ASP A 7 -0.85 11.97 3.37
CA ASP A 7 -1.27 12.76 4.53
C ASP A 7 -0.21 12.68 5.63
N MET A 8 -0.10 13.73 6.46
CA MET A 8 0.77 13.73 7.64
C MET A 8 2.23 13.30 7.35
N ILE A 9 2.75 13.59 6.15
CA ILE A 9 3.98 13.00 5.58
C ILE A 9 5.28 13.31 6.32
N GLY A 10 5.22 14.11 7.38
CA GLY A 10 6.38 14.64 8.08
C GLY A 10 6.40 14.41 9.59
N ALA A 11 5.42 13.68 10.15
CA ALA A 11 5.33 13.49 11.59
C ALA A 11 6.64 12.90 12.15
N SER A 12 7.28 13.62 13.07
CA SER A 12 8.53 13.19 13.66
C SER A 12 8.28 12.01 14.59
N GLN A 13 8.80 10.84 14.25
CA GLN A 13 8.66 9.64 15.09
C GLN A 13 9.13 9.86 16.53
N GLY A 14 10.24 10.59 16.74
CA GLY A 14 10.78 10.84 18.07
C GLY A 14 9.93 11.81 18.91
N MET A 15 9.14 12.67 18.26
CA MET A 15 8.29 13.65 18.96
C MET A 15 6.85 13.18 19.10
N THR A 16 6.32 12.46 18.10
CA THR A 16 4.89 12.08 17.99
C THR A 16 4.64 10.60 18.25
N GLY A 17 5.65 9.75 18.04
CA GLY A 17 5.51 8.29 18.02
C GLY A 17 5.01 7.72 16.69
N ALA A 18 4.53 8.56 15.78
CA ALA A 18 3.97 8.13 14.50
C ALA A 18 5.03 7.46 13.61
N ILE A 19 4.62 6.41 12.90
CA ILE A 19 5.45 5.73 11.90
C ILE A 19 4.87 5.96 10.51
N ALA A 20 5.69 5.79 9.46
CA ALA A 20 5.20 5.85 8.09
C ALA A 20 4.38 4.59 7.78
N LEU A 21 3.20 4.77 7.23
CA LEU A 21 2.26 3.71 6.90
C LEU A 21 1.82 3.79 5.44
N LEU A 22 1.69 2.61 4.84
CA LEU A 22 0.89 2.41 3.64
C LEU A 22 -0.49 1.87 4.05
N GLU A 23 -1.53 2.65 3.79
CA GLU A 23 -2.87 2.12 3.68
C GLU A 23 -3.09 1.63 2.25
N ARG A 24 -3.32 0.33 2.12
CA ARG A 24 -3.52 -0.33 0.83
C ARG A 24 -4.90 0.02 0.23
N SER A 25 -5.04 -0.16 -1.08
CA SER A 25 -6.38 -0.26 -1.69
C SER A 25 -7.21 -1.36 -1.01
N PRO A 26 -8.55 -1.30 -1.05
CA PRO A 26 -9.40 -2.33 -0.46
C PRO A 26 -9.09 -3.70 -1.07
N ASP A 27 -8.41 -4.54 -0.29
CA ASP A 27 -8.01 -5.91 -0.62
C ASP A 27 -8.79 -6.91 0.28
N PRO A 28 -8.64 -8.24 0.10
CA PRO A 28 -9.34 -9.21 0.95
C PRO A 28 -9.03 -9.06 2.45
N GLY A 29 -7.87 -8.50 2.80
CA GLY A 29 -7.47 -8.20 4.18
C GLY A 29 -8.31 -7.10 4.83
N ALA A 30 -8.90 -6.20 4.04
CA ALA A 30 -9.81 -5.16 4.53
C ALA A 30 -11.22 -5.71 4.84
N LEU A 31 -11.59 -6.86 4.25
CA LEU A 31 -12.81 -7.58 4.62
C LEU A 31 -12.61 -8.48 5.84
N ARG A 32 -11.49 -9.21 5.86
CA ARG A 32 -11.13 -10.14 6.92
C ARG A 32 -9.63 -10.05 7.19
N VAL A 33 -9.31 -9.38 8.28
CA VAL A 33 -7.93 -9.20 8.73
C VAL A 33 -7.33 -10.53 9.18
N VAL A 34 -6.17 -10.86 8.62
CA VAL A 34 -5.35 -12.00 9.02
C VAL A 34 -3.93 -11.52 9.31
N ALA A 35 -3.21 -12.20 10.21
CA ALA A 35 -1.83 -11.84 10.52
C ALA A 35 -0.97 -11.80 9.24
N PRO A 36 0.04 -10.90 9.15
CA PRO A 36 0.42 -9.91 10.15
C PRO A 36 -0.42 -8.63 10.14
N ASP A 37 -1.51 -8.56 9.36
CA ASP A 37 -2.31 -7.33 9.28
C ASP A 37 -2.97 -7.02 10.61
N SER A 38 -3.06 -5.73 10.88
CA SER A 38 -3.90 -5.16 11.91
C SER A 38 -4.37 -3.80 11.44
N HIS A 39 -5.57 -3.42 11.87
CA HIS A 39 -6.02 -2.05 11.73
C HIS A 39 -5.29 -1.15 12.73
N THR A 40 -5.02 0.07 12.30
CA THR A 40 -4.57 1.13 13.17
C THR A 40 -5.70 1.54 14.14
N PRO A 41 -5.41 2.34 15.18
CA PRO A 41 -6.44 2.91 16.03
C PRO A 41 -7.45 3.84 15.33
N TRP A 42 -7.22 4.22 14.07
CA TRP A 42 -8.22 4.91 13.24
C TRP A 42 -9.43 4.00 12.99
N GLY A 43 -9.16 2.71 12.76
CA GLY A 43 -10.15 1.65 12.68
C GLY A 43 -10.65 1.37 11.27
N ALA A 44 -11.29 0.22 11.11
CA ALA A 44 -11.77 -0.26 9.82
C ALA A 44 -13.03 0.49 9.35
N GLY A 45 -12.97 1.04 8.14
CA GLY A 45 -14.16 1.44 7.39
C GLY A 45 -15.01 0.23 6.96
N ARG A 46 -16.20 0.51 6.40
CA ARG A 46 -17.09 -0.55 5.91
C ARG A 46 -16.68 -0.99 4.51
N VAL A 47 -16.18 -2.21 4.39
CA VAL A 47 -15.83 -2.85 3.10
C VAL A 47 -16.86 -3.91 2.71
N ARG A 48 -17.22 -3.97 1.43
CA ARG A 48 -17.97 -5.06 0.79
C ARG A 48 -17.11 -5.73 -0.27
N LYS A 49 -17.45 -6.95 -0.65
CA LYS A 49 -16.78 -7.66 -1.77
C LYS A 49 -16.82 -6.87 -3.09
N SER A 50 -17.89 -6.11 -3.33
CA SER A 50 -18.02 -5.25 -4.50
C SER A 50 -17.05 -4.07 -4.53
N ASP A 51 -16.42 -3.77 -3.39
CA ASP A 51 -15.49 -2.65 -3.25
C ASP A 51 -14.05 -3.11 -3.52
N LEU A 52 -13.82 -4.41 -3.70
CA LEU A 52 -12.53 -4.99 -4.03
C LEU A 52 -12.28 -4.87 -5.54
N HIS A 53 -11.33 -4.03 -5.90
CA HIS A 53 -10.85 -3.88 -7.28
C HIS A 53 -9.34 -4.11 -7.28
N SER A 54 -8.91 -5.30 -7.74
CA SER A 54 -7.50 -5.67 -7.73
C SER A 54 -6.66 -4.77 -8.63
N SER A 55 -5.46 -4.45 -8.16
CA SER A 55 -4.44 -3.72 -8.90
C SER A 55 -3.08 -3.89 -8.24
N GLY A 56 -2.01 -3.60 -8.98
CA GLY A 56 -0.63 -3.66 -8.48
C GLY A 56 -0.18 -2.45 -7.66
N ILE A 57 -1.03 -1.43 -7.47
CA ILE A 57 -0.62 -0.13 -6.91
C ILE A 57 -0.10 -0.23 -5.47
N SER A 58 -0.75 -1.04 -4.62
CA SER A 58 -0.32 -1.30 -3.25
C SER A 58 1.07 -1.97 -3.22
N THR A 59 1.32 -2.90 -4.13
CA THR A 59 2.62 -3.58 -4.26
C THR A 59 3.72 -2.61 -4.69
N ILE A 60 3.46 -1.73 -5.68
CA ILE A 60 4.42 -0.70 -6.11
C ILE A 60 4.73 0.26 -4.95
N ALA A 61 3.70 0.76 -4.27
CA ALA A 61 3.85 1.67 -3.14
C ALA A 61 4.67 1.04 -2.00
N ARG A 62 4.38 -0.22 -1.68
CA ARG A 62 5.13 -1.02 -0.70
C ARG A 62 6.61 -1.13 -1.08
N LEU A 63 6.90 -1.54 -2.33
CA LEU A 63 8.27 -1.67 -2.82
C LEU A 63 9.03 -0.34 -2.73
N ALA A 64 8.40 0.77 -3.13
CA ALA A 64 9.02 2.09 -3.04
C ALA A 64 9.35 2.49 -1.58
N MET A 65 8.44 2.22 -0.64
CA MET A 65 8.70 2.46 0.79
C MET A 65 9.84 1.59 1.32
N HIS A 66 9.87 0.31 0.96
CA HIS A 66 10.95 -0.59 1.34
C HIS A 66 12.30 -0.20 0.73
N ASP A 67 12.35 0.24 -0.52
CA ASP A 67 13.58 0.68 -1.18
C ASP A 67 14.16 1.93 -0.50
N VAL A 68 13.31 2.91 -0.20
CA VAL A 68 13.73 4.11 0.53
C VAL A 68 14.14 3.79 1.96
N ALA A 69 13.46 2.83 2.62
CA ALA A 69 13.85 2.36 3.95
C ALA A 69 15.20 1.63 3.92
N ALA A 70 15.46 0.78 2.93
CA ALA A 70 16.75 0.11 2.76
C ALA A 70 17.88 1.11 2.47
N ALA A 71 17.60 2.17 1.72
CA ALA A 71 18.55 3.25 1.44
C ALA A 71 18.69 4.26 2.59
N SER A 72 17.87 4.16 3.64
CA SER A 72 17.82 5.12 4.76
C SER A 72 18.11 4.46 6.10
N ASN A 73 19.06 4.99 6.87
CA ASN A 73 19.25 4.48 8.23
C ASN A 73 18.06 4.83 9.14
N GLY A 74 17.36 3.80 9.63
CA GLY A 74 16.37 3.89 10.70
C GLY A 74 15.05 4.56 10.32
N TRP A 75 14.53 4.33 9.11
CA TRP A 75 13.14 4.69 8.79
C TRP A 75 12.21 3.53 9.12
N VAL A 76 11.33 3.71 10.11
CA VAL A 76 10.33 2.69 10.49
C VAL A 76 9.11 2.85 9.60
N ILE A 77 8.78 1.78 8.90
CA ILE A 77 7.63 1.71 7.99
C ILE A 77 6.72 0.55 8.41
N GLY A 78 5.44 0.65 8.04
CA GLY A 78 4.47 -0.42 8.15
C GLY A 78 3.38 -0.28 7.08
N GLU A 79 2.43 -1.20 7.10
CA GLU A 79 1.25 -1.13 6.25
C GLU A 79 0.05 -1.72 6.98
N HIS A 80 -1.15 -1.39 6.52
CA HIS A 80 -2.39 -1.93 7.04
C HIS A 80 -3.43 -2.10 5.93
N PRO A 81 -4.49 -2.90 6.15
CA PRO A 81 -5.62 -2.96 5.23
C PRO A 81 -6.32 -1.60 5.13
N TRP A 82 -7.09 -1.41 4.08
CA TRP A 82 -7.88 -0.19 3.89
C TRP A 82 -8.74 0.14 5.13
N GLU A 83 -8.72 1.39 5.52
CA GLU A 83 -9.48 1.94 6.65
C GLU A 83 -10.43 3.05 6.21
N GLY A 84 -10.05 3.78 5.15
CA GLY A 84 -10.82 4.88 4.59
C GLY A 84 -10.77 6.14 5.43
N GLY A 85 -11.47 7.16 4.97
CA GLY A 85 -11.57 8.46 5.63
C GLY A 85 -10.56 9.51 5.13
N SER A 86 -9.87 9.26 4.02
CA SER A 86 -8.99 10.23 3.36
C SER A 86 -9.31 10.38 1.87
N ASP A 87 -8.60 11.27 1.17
CA ASP A 87 -8.92 11.69 -0.20
C ASP A 87 -8.81 10.56 -1.24
N HIS A 88 -8.10 9.46 -0.95
CA HIS A 88 -8.03 8.29 -1.84
C HIS A 88 -9.40 7.64 -2.06
N ASP A 89 -10.32 7.75 -1.10
CA ASP A 89 -11.67 7.17 -1.19
C ASP A 89 -12.48 7.75 -2.36
N VAL A 90 -12.22 9.01 -2.74
CA VAL A 90 -12.90 9.68 -3.86
C VAL A 90 -12.49 9.07 -5.20
N PHE A 91 -11.28 8.51 -5.29
CA PHE A 91 -10.79 7.79 -6.46
C PHE A 91 -11.29 6.34 -6.46
N LEU A 92 -11.24 5.68 -5.30
CA LEU A 92 -11.78 4.32 -5.13
C LEU A 92 -13.28 4.26 -5.49
N GLY A 93 -14.07 5.26 -5.08
CA GLY A 93 -15.49 5.38 -5.44
C GLY A 93 -15.76 5.60 -6.94
N ARG A 94 -14.71 5.81 -7.74
CA ARG A 94 -14.75 5.88 -9.21
C ARG A 94 -14.00 4.72 -9.87
N GLU A 95 -13.71 3.65 -9.13
CA GLU A 95 -12.98 2.48 -9.60
C GLU A 95 -11.55 2.82 -10.10
N ILE A 96 -10.97 3.92 -9.61
CA ILE A 96 -9.57 4.27 -9.87
C ILE A 96 -8.73 3.68 -8.73
N PRO A 97 -7.77 2.79 -9.02
CA PRO A 97 -6.87 2.25 -8.00
C PRO A 97 -6.17 3.35 -7.21
N ALA A 98 -6.26 3.31 -5.88
CA ALA A 98 -5.70 4.34 -5.04
C ALA A 98 -5.20 3.83 -3.69
N ILE A 99 -4.15 4.46 -3.17
CA ILE A 99 -3.55 4.17 -1.86
C ILE A 99 -3.43 5.44 -1.03
N LEU A 100 -3.20 5.28 0.28
CA LEU A 100 -2.81 6.37 1.17
C LEU A 100 -1.44 6.08 1.79
N MET A 101 -0.56 7.07 1.66
CA MET A 101 0.76 7.10 2.25
C MET A 101 0.76 8.14 3.39
N TRP A 102 0.85 7.69 4.64
CA TRP A 102 0.61 8.58 5.79
C TRP A 102 1.47 8.27 7.01
N HIS A 103 1.33 9.07 8.08
CA HIS A 103 1.96 8.76 9.37
C HIS A 103 0.92 8.67 10.48
N PHE A 104 0.97 7.57 11.24
CA PHE A 104 0.03 7.31 12.33
C PHE A 104 0.64 6.33 13.34
N THR A 105 0.23 6.29 14.62
CA THR A 105 -0.64 7.23 15.34
C THR A 105 0.13 8.49 15.74
N ASP A 106 -0.49 9.66 15.57
CA ASP A 106 0.07 10.95 16.01
C ASP A 106 -0.89 11.59 17.02
N PHE A 107 -0.42 11.83 18.25
CA PHE A 107 -1.22 12.49 19.28
C PHE A 107 -1.48 13.98 18.99
N ALA A 108 -0.66 14.61 18.14
CA ALA A 108 -0.80 16.01 17.79
C ALA A 108 -1.94 16.23 16.78
N TYR A 109 -2.38 15.19 16.08
CA TYR A 109 -3.46 15.22 15.10
C TYR A 109 -4.74 15.87 15.66
N HIS A 110 -5.32 16.83 14.93
CA HIS A 110 -6.51 17.58 15.33
C HIS A 110 -6.40 18.31 16.69
N THR A 111 -5.18 18.65 17.12
CA THR A 111 -4.95 19.44 18.34
C THR A 111 -4.17 20.71 18.04
N SER A 112 -4.11 21.63 19.01
CA SER A 112 -3.25 22.82 18.92
C SER A 112 -1.74 22.52 18.97
N LEU A 113 -1.36 21.25 19.16
CA LEU A 113 0.01 20.77 19.14
C LEU A 113 0.49 20.42 17.73
N ASP A 114 -0.41 20.33 16.74
CA ASP A 114 -0.02 20.22 15.33
C ASP A 114 0.73 21.48 14.89
N ARG A 115 2.06 21.38 14.88
CA ARG A 115 3.00 22.51 14.80
C ARG A 115 4.19 22.05 13.99
N ILE A 116 4.82 22.99 13.29
CA ILE A 116 6.03 22.73 12.49
C ILE A 116 7.19 22.09 13.29
N THR A 117 7.21 22.28 14.62
CA THR A 117 8.21 21.67 15.52
C THR A 117 8.05 20.15 15.67
N HIS A 118 6.88 19.59 15.34
CA HIS A 118 6.63 18.14 15.30
C HIS A 118 6.95 17.54 13.93
N VAL A 119 7.37 18.35 12.95
CA VAL A 119 7.75 17.89 11.62
C VAL A 119 9.25 17.59 11.56
N ASP A 120 9.61 16.38 11.11
CA ASP A 120 11.00 16.02 10.79
C ASP A 120 11.26 16.15 9.28
N PRO A 121 12.12 17.08 8.82
CA PRO A 121 12.38 17.26 7.39
C PRO A 121 13.00 16.01 6.72
N ARG A 122 13.65 15.13 7.49
CA ARG A 122 14.17 13.86 6.96
C ARG A 122 13.04 12.88 6.68
N VAL A 123 12.00 12.88 7.51
CA VAL A 123 10.79 12.06 7.29
C VAL A 123 10.04 12.57 6.07
N VAL A 124 9.82 13.89 5.96
CA VAL A 124 9.22 14.52 4.77
C VAL A 124 9.99 14.09 3.50
N ARG A 125 11.32 14.16 3.52
CA ARG A 125 12.15 13.72 2.40
C ARG A 125 11.91 12.25 2.05
N ARG A 126 11.97 11.34 3.04
CA ARG A 126 11.80 9.89 2.81
C ARG A 126 10.43 9.59 2.22
N MET A 127 9.37 10.13 2.82
CA MET A 127 8.01 9.93 2.33
C MET A 127 7.81 10.49 0.92
N SER A 128 8.34 11.69 0.64
CA SER A 128 8.26 12.31 -0.67
C SER A 128 9.01 11.51 -1.74
N VAL A 129 10.18 10.97 -1.41
CA VAL A 129 10.94 10.10 -2.33
C VAL A 129 10.19 8.79 -2.56
N ALA A 130 9.64 8.15 -1.52
CA ALA A 130 8.87 6.91 -1.69
C ALA A 130 7.63 7.13 -2.57
N LEU A 131 6.89 8.21 -2.33
CA LEU A 131 5.74 8.61 -3.14
C LEU A 131 6.12 8.84 -4.60
N LEU A 132 7.17 9.63 -4.86
CA LEU A 132 7.61 9.92 -6.22
C LEU A 132 8.16 8.68 -6.93
N THR A 133 8.91 7.81 -6.23
CA THR A 133 9.39 6.54 -6.78
C THR A 133 8.22 5.65 -7.19
N ALA A 134 7.19 5.52 -6.33
CA ALA A 134 5.99 4.75 -6.67
C ALA A 134 5.25 5.35 -7.86
N ALA A 135 5.11 6.68 -7.92
CA ALA A 135 4.48 7.36 -9.04
C ALA A 135 5.23 7.15 -10.37
N LEU A 136 6.58 7.23 -10.35
CA LEU A 136 7.41 6.98 -11.53
C LEU A 136 7.33 5.53 -11.99
N ALA A 137 7.33 4.57 -11.06
CA ALA A 137 7.19 3.14 -11.38
C ALA A 137 5.86 2.78 -12.07
N VAL A 138 4.80 3.59 -11.88
CA VAL A 138 3.55 3.45 -12.62
C VAL A 138 3.55 4.26 -13.92
N ALA A 139 4.18 5.44 -13.92
CA ALA A 139 4.14 6.36 -15.04
C ALA A 139 5.06 5.94 -16.20
N ASP A 140 6.16 5.25 -15.90
CA ASP A 140 7.18 4.84 -16.85
C ASP A 140 7.70 3.43 -16.50
N PRO A 141 6.85 2.39 -16.56
CA PRO A 141 7.23 1.02 -16.28
C PRO A 141 8.06 0.42 -17.42
N GLU A 142 9.08 -0.36 -17.08
CA GLU A 142 9.87 -1.12 -18.06
C GLU A 142 9.48 -2.62 -18.02
N PRO A 143 9.59 -3.36 -19.14
CA PRO A 143 9.34 -4.81 -19.14
C PRO A 143 10.17 -5.58 -18.10
N GLY A 144 11.38 -5.09 -17.81
CA GLY A 144 12.27 -5.68 -16.80
C GLY A 144 11.75 -5.58 -15.35
N ASP A 145 10.83 -4.65 -15.06
CA ASP A 145 10.27 -4.47 -13.72
C ASP A 145 9.28 -5.58 -13.35
N PHE A 146 8.65 -6.21 -14.36
CA PHE A 146 7.59 -7.19 -14.17
C PHE A 146 7.99 -8.33 -13.23
N GLU A 147 9.20 -8.87 -13.39
CA GLU A 147 9.64 -10.01 -12.60
C GLU A 147 9.73 -9.66 -11.10
N ARG A 148 10.16 -8.44 -10.78
CA ARG A 148 10.21 -7.94 -9.40
C ARG A 148 8.80 -7.85 -8.81
N TYR A 149 7.84 -7.32 -9.57
CA TYR A 149 6.45 -7.23 -9.15
C TYR A 149 5.82 -8.61 -8.96
N ARG A 150 6.00 -9.51 -9.92
CA ARG A 150 5.48 -10.88 -9.88
C ARG A 150 6.01 -11.67 -8.68
N GLN A 151 7.31 -11.58 -8.40
CA GLN A 151 7.91 -12.20 -7.21
C GLN A 151 7.32 -11.64 -5.92
N THR A 152 7.12 -10.32 -5.85
CA THR A 152 6.54 -9.68 -4.67
C THR A 152 5.09 -10.12 -4.44
N VAL A 153 4.28 -10.21 -5.49
CA VAL A 153 2.91 -10.72 -5.41
C VAL A 153 2.87 -12.19 -5.00
N ALA A 154 3.84 -13.01 -5.44
CA ALA A 154 3.94 -14.40 -5.02
C ALA A 154 4.21 -14.54 -3.51
N LEU A 155 5.08 -13.69 -2.96
CA LEU A 155 5.34 -13.64 -1.51
C LEU A 155 4.08 -13.19 -0.73
N GLU A 156 3.36 -12.19 -1.25
CA GLU A 156 2.09 -11.76 -0.66
C GLU A 156 1.06 -12.89 -0.68
N ARG A 157 0.92 -13.59 -1.81
CA ARG A 157 0.04 -14.75 -1.93
C ARG A 157 0.36 -15.80 -0.86
N GLU A 158 1.62 -16.22 -0.76
CA GLU A 158 2.04 -17.22 0.22
C GLU A 158 1.73 -16.76 1.65
N LEU A 159 2.08 -15.52 1.99
CA LEU A 159 1.84 -14.95 3.32
C LEU A 159 0.36 -14.95 3.69
N ARG A 160 -0.49 -14.44 2.79
CA ARG A 160 -1.92 -14.21 3.06
C ARG A 160 -2.72 -15.50 3.05
N THR A 161 -2.47 -16.39 2.09
CA THR A 161 -3.16 -17.69 2.02
C THR A 161 -2.76 -18.58 3.20
N SER A 162 -1.48 -18.56 3.61
CA SER A 162 -1.04 -19.28 4.81
C SER A 162 -1.69 -18.75 6.09
N ALA A 163 -1.83 -17.43 6.22
CA ALA A 163 -2.49 -16.79 7.36
C ALA A 163 -4.02 -17.02 7.37
N ALA A 164 -4.63 -17.19 6.20
CA ALA A 164 -6.05 -17.49 6.03
C ALA A 164 -6.37 -19.00 6.11
N LYS A 165 -5.41 -19.86 6.47
CA LYS A 165 -5.61 -21.32 6.51
C LYS A 165 -6.82 -21.69 7.38
N GLY A 166 -7.75 -22.43 6.78
CA GLY A 166 -9.03 -22.81 7.40
C GLY A 166 -10.21 -21.91 7.02
N ASP A 167 -9.96 -20.81 6.30
CA ASP A 167 -10.95 -19.97 5.64
C ASP A 167 -10.78 -20.07 4.12
N GLU A 168 -11.33 -21.13 3.53
CA GLU A 168 -11.18 -21.45 2.09
C GLU A 168 -11.70 -20.34 1.17
N GLU A 169 -12.71 -19.59 1.63
CA GLU A 169 -13.23 -18.45 0.90
C GLU A 169 -12.20 -17.31 0.87
N LEU A 170 -11.57 -17.00 2.02
CA LEU A 170 -10.54 -15.97 2.08
C LEU A 170 -9.27 -16.36 1.32
N VAL A 171 -8.87 -17.64 1.37
CA VAL A 171 -7.77 -18.17 0.55
C VAL A 171 -8.06 -17.95 -0.93
N THR A 172 -9.24 -18.34 -1.40
CA THR A 172 -9.67 -18.14 -2.80
C THR A 172 -9.64 -16.66 -3.18
N MET A 173 -10.15 -15.79 -2.31
CA MET A 173 -10.13 -14.33 -2.56
C MET A 173 -8.72 -13.77 -2.68
N TRP A 174 -7.77 -14.24 -1.88
CA TRP A 174 -6.37 -13.83 -2.00
C TRP A 174 -5.69 -14.38 -3.25
N ASP A 175 -5.97 -15.62 -3.65
CA ASP A 175 -5.46 -16.20 -4.89
C ASP A 175 -5.96 -15.42 -6.11
N ASP A 176 -7.27 -15.15 -6.18
CA ASP A 176 -7.88 -14.35 -7.24
C ASP A 176 -7.29 -12.94 -7.29
N TRP A 177 -7.22 -12.27 -6.13
CA TRP A 177 -6.61 -10.94 -6.01
C TRP A 177 -5.19 -10.91 -6.55
N CYS A 178 -4.35 -11.87 -6.15
CA CYS A 178 -2.97 -11.95 -6.60
C CYS A 178 -2.85 -12.31 -8.09
N ASN A 179 -3.76 -13.11 -8.66
CA ASN A 179 -3.78 -13.40 -10.10
C ASN A 179 -4.12 -12.13 -10.90
N GLU A 180 -5.14 -11.40 -10.48
CA GLU A 180 -5.54 -10.14 -11.10
C GLU A 180 -4.45 -9.07 -10.97
N ALA A 181 -3.75 -9.00 -9.83
CA ALA A 181 -2.61 -8.10 -9.66
C ALA A 181 -1.46 -8.43 -10.62
N VAL A 182 -1.16 -9.72 -10.84
CA VAL A 182 -0.16 -10.12 -11.85
C VAL A 182 -0.60 -9.73 -13.26
N SER A 183 -1.87 -9.97 -13.62
CA SER A 183 -2.42 -9.52 -14.92
C SER A 183 -2.31 -8.01 -15.10
N TRP A 184 -2.57 -7.24 -14.04
CA TRP A 184 -2.42 -5.79 -14.05
C TRP A 184 -0.96 -5.37 -14.32
N PHE A 185 0.01 -6.11 -13.78
CA PHE A 185 1.43 -5.86 -14.05
C PHE A 185 1.86 -6.30 -15.46
N GLU A 186 1.30 -7.38 -16.01
CA GLU A 186 1.51 -7.78 -17.40
C GLU A 186 1.11 -6.64 -18.34
N ASP A 187 -0.07 -6.05 -18.11
CA ASP A 187 -0.56 -4.89 -18.87
C ASP A 187 0.29 -3.63 -18.63
N LEU A 188 0.63 -3.32 -17.38
CA LEU A 188 1.42 -2.14 -17.02
C LEU A 188 2.80 -2.17 -17.70
N CYS A 189 3.52 -3.28 -17.57
CA CYS A 189 4.87 -3.46 -18.10
C CYS A 189 4.91 -3.87 -19.58
N GLN A 190 3.75 -3.92 -20.25
CA GLN A 190 3.62 -4.30 -21.67
C GLN A 190 4.27 -5.65 -21.99
N ILE A 191 4.07 -6.63 -21.11
CA ILE A 191 4.61 -7.97 -21.29
C ILE A 191 3.81 -8.69 -22.36
N ASP A 192 4.50 -9.15 -23.41
CA ASP A 192 3.87 -9.91 -24.47
C ASP A 192 3.40 -11.28 -23.90
N PRO A 193 2.17 -11.73 -24.20
CA PRO A 193 1.66 -13.00 -23.66
C PRO A 193 2.58 -14.19 -23.95
N GLY A 194 3.32 -14.16 -25.06
CA GLY A 194 4.28 -15.20 -25.45
C GLY A 194 5.55 -15.29 -24.58
N ASP A 195 5.89 -14.22 -23.84
CA ASP A 195 7.07 -14.17 -22.95
C ASP A 195 6.77 -14.66 -21.52
N THR A 196 5.48 -14.87 -21.18
CA THR A 196 5.06 -15.28 -19.83
C THR A 196 5.10 -16.80 -19.59
N GLY A 197 5.38 -17.60 -20.63
CA GLY A 197 5.45 -19.07 -20.52
C GLY A 197 4.15 -19.74 -20.08
N ARG A 198 3.00 -19.06 -20.24
CA ARG A 198 1.65 -19.63 -20.09
C ARG A 198 1.18 -20.27 -21.40
#